data_AF-A0A7I7M597-F1
#
_entry.id   AF-A0A7I7M597-F1
#
_cell.length_a   1.000
_cell.length_b   1.000
_cell.length_c   1.000
_cell.angle_alpha   90.00
_cell.angle_beta   90.00
_cell.angle_gamma   90.00
#
_symmetry.space_group_name_H-M   'P 1'
#
loop_
_entity.id
_entity.type
_entity.pdbx_description
1 polymer ?
#
loop_
_entity_poly.entity_id
_entity_poly.type
_entity_poly.pdbx_seq_one_letter_code
_entity_poly.pdbx_strand_id
1 'polypeptide(L)'
;MCRAAAHLQRIVAELRHRSDIDLVHDHMEVLGPTMLAAMGADRPAVLHTLHWDLAKHRAFYRRFGNYDRFHVNGVSDAQLQRAPDGLRHHIRGHVHLATPLAHHATRRLAPAKNDHLVLVARINRRKGQHIAARLAQQFGWELVLAGPIGPFTTPEQLSADPNADRYADVRYLARNGCPAR
;
A
#
# COMPACT_ATOMS: atom_id res chain seq x y z
N MET A 1 4.01 16.30 -0.59
CA MET A 1 2.93 16.33 -1.60
C MET A 1 3.32 17.15 -2.84
N CYS A 2 3.86 18.38 -2.70
CA CYS A 2 4.15 19.27 -3.84
C CYS A 2 5.11 18.70 -4.91
N ARG A 3 6.15 17.94 -4.52
CA ARG A 3 7.10 17.36 -5.48
C ARG A 3 6.48 16.33 -6.42
N ALA A 4 5.60 15.46 -5.90
CA ALA A 4 4.92 14.44 -6.72
C ALA A 4 3.94 15.08 -7.71
N ALA A 5 3.21 16.10 -7.28
CA ALA A 5 2.31 16.85 -8.15
C ALA A 5 3.06 17.61 -9.25
N ALA A 6 4.14 18.32 -8.91
CA ALA A 6 4.97 19.01 -9.91
C ALA A 6 5.59 18.02 -10.92
N HIS A 7 6.00 16.84 -10.46
CA HIS A 7 6.52 15.80 -11.34
C HIS A 7 5.46 15.27 -12.31
N LEU A 8 4.27 14.93 -11.82
CA LEU A 8 3.16 14.47 -12.67
C LEU A 8 2.67 15.56 -13.62
N GLN A 9 2.67 16.83 -13.20
CA GLN A 9 2.37 17.95 -14.09
C GLN A 9 3.33 18.00 -15.28
N ARG A 10 4.63 17.84 -15.02
CA ARG A 10 5.64 17.79 -16.09
C ARG A 10 5.46 16.57 -17.00
N ILE A 11 5.14 15.40 -16.45
CA ILE A 11 4.83 14.20 -17.25
C ILE A 11 3.64 14.46 -18.17
N VAL A 12 2.54 14.99 -17.64
CA VAL A 12 1.34 15.28 -18.44
C VAL A 12 1.62 16.28 -19.55
N ALA A 13 2.43 17.32 -19.29
CA ALA A 13 2.85 18.27 -20.31
C ALA A 13 3.65 17.58 -21.42
N GLU A 14 4.62 16.73 -21.06
CA GLU A 14 5.44 15.97 -22.01
C GLU A 14 4.60 15.02 -22.87
N LEU A 15 3.69 14.26 -22.25
CA LEU A 15 2.86 13.28 -22.95
C LEU A 15 1.98 13.90 -24.05
N ARG A 16 1.64 15.20 -23.96
CA ARG A 16 0.87 15.89 -25.02
C ARG A 16 1.65 16.04 -26.33
N HIS A 17 2.97 15.94 -26.28
CA HIS A 17 3.86 16.11 -27.42
C HIS A 17 4.46 14.78 -27.92
N ARG A 18 4.07 13.65 -27.31
CA ARG A 18 4.65 12.33 -27.57
C ARG A 18 3.60 11.43 -28.22
N SER A 19 3.77 11.14 -29.50
CA SER A 19 2.95 10.19 -30.25
C SER A 19 3.56 8.78 -30.31
N ASP A 20 4.78 8.61 -29.80
CA ASP A 20 5.54 7.36 -29.73
C ASP A 20 5.27 6.54 -28.46
N ILE A 21 4.37 7.00 -27.60
CA ILE A 21 4.01 6.32 -26.35
C ILE A 21 2.60 5.74 -26.49
N ASP A 22 2.52 4.42 -26.55
CA ASP A 22 1.24 3.71 -26.69
C ASP A 22 0.48 3.58 -25.36
N LEU A 23 1.22 3.41 -24.26
CA LEU A 23 0.71 3.07 -22.94
C LEU A 23 1.50 3.77 -21.82
N VAL A 24 0.77 4.38 -20.89
CA VAL A 24 1.29 4.86 -19.61
C VAL A 24 0.90 3.90 -18.51
N HIS A 25 1.88 3.29 -17.85
CA HIS A 25 1.66 2.46 -16.67
C HIS A 25 1.84 3.30 -15.40
N ASP A 26 0.74 3.59 -14.71
CA ASP A 26 0.70 4.44 -13.54
C ASP A 26 0.54 3.65 -12.22
N HIS A 27 1.19 4.16 -11.18
CA HIS A 27 1.16 3.62 -9.82
C HIS A 27 0.88 4.70 -8.76
N MET A 28 0.64 5.94 -9.18
CA MET A 28 0.51 7.09 -8.30
C MET A 28 -0.90 7.19 -7.75
N GLU A 29 -1.08 6.86 -6.47
CA GLU A 29 -2.36 6.83 -5.72
C GLU A 29 -3.63 7.37 -6.43
N VAL A 30 -4.23 8.46 -5.97
CA VAL A 30 -5.35 9.13 -6.67
C VAL A 30 -4.85 10.24 -7.58
N LEU A 31 -3.63 10.72 -7.34
CA LEU A 31 -3.05 11.83 -8.08
C LEU A 31 -2.78 11.45 -9.54
N GLY A 32 -2.29 10.23 -9.81
CA GLY A 32 -2.06 9.74 -11.16
C GLY A 32 -3.35 9.66 -11.98
N PRO A 33 -4.37 8.89 -11.53
CA PRO A 33 -5.66 8.82 -12.21
C PRO A 33 -6.33 10.18 -12.39
N THR A 34 -6.24 11.08 -11.39
CA THR A 34 -6.81 12.43 -11.50
C THR A 34 -6.16 13.21 -12.65
N MET A 35 -4.82 13.25 -12.71
CA MET A 35 -4.13 14.06 -13.71
C MET A 35 -4.16 13.44 -15.11
N LEU A 36 -4.01 12.12 -15.21
CA LEU A 36 -4.02 11.40 -16.49
C LEU A 36 -5.42 11.38 -17.10
N ALA A 37 -6.49 11.25 -16.30
CA ALA A 37 -7.85 11.34 -16.82
C ALA A 37 -8.20 12.76 -17.29
N ALA A 38 -7.66 13.79 -16.63
CA ALA A 38 -7.85 15.19 -17.02
C ALA A 38 -7.18 15.56 -18.37
N MET A 39 -6.35 14.69 -18.94
CA MET A 39 -5.78 14.90 -20.28
C MET A 39 -6.81 14.78 -21.41
N GLY A 40 -7.97 14.17 -21.17
CA GLY A 40 -8.99 13.97 -22.20
C GLY A 40 -8.64 12.86 -23.20
N ALA A 41 -9.19 12.94 -24.41
CA ALA A 41 -9.09 11.87 -25.42
C ALA A 41 -7.71 11.77 -26.09
N ASP A 42 -6.93 12.86 -26.11
CA ASP A 42 -5.62 12.93 -26.78
C ASP A 42 -4.49 12.20 -26.03
N ARG A 43 -4.81 11.58 -24.89
CA ARG A 43 -3.83 10.84 -24.09
C ARG A 43 -3.51 9.46 -24.68
N PRO A 44 -2.30 8.93 -24.41
CA PRO A 44 -2.03 7.50 -24.54
C PRO A 44 -2.99 6.65 -23.68
N ALA A 45 -3.10 5.36 -24.01
CA ALA A 45 -3.81 4.44 -23.13
C ALA A 45 -3.15 4.46 -21.74
N VAL A 46 -3.93 4.24 -20.68
CA VAL A 46 -3.40 4.22 -19.31
C VAL A 46 -3.75 2.88 -18.68
N LEU A 47 -2.76 2.23 -18.09
CA LEU A 47 -2.97 1.14 -17.15
C LEU A 47 -2.56 1.63 -15.76
N HIS A 48 -3.51 1.77 -14.85
CA HIS A 48 -3.23 2.15 -13.47
C HIS A 48 -3.32 0.93 -12.55
N THR A 49 -2.26 0.65 -11.78
CA THR A 49 -2.28 -0.46 -10.81
C THR A 49 -2.65 0.01 -9.41
N LEU A 50 -3.69 -0.60 -8.83
CA LEU A 50 -4.17 -0.33 -7.49
C LEU A 50 -3.30 -1.04 -6.45
N HIS A 51 -2.50 -0.30 -5.68
CA HIS A 51 -1.63 -0.87 -4.63
C HIS A 51 -2.17 -0.73 -3.20
N TRP A 52 -3.27 0.01 -3.03
CA TRP A 52 -3.81 0.36 -1.72
C TRP A 52 -5.22 -0.21 -1.51
N ASP A 53 -5.67 -0.07 -0.27
CA ASP A 53 -7.08 -0.29 0.04
C ASP A 53 -7.94 0.78 -0.62
N LEU A 54 -8.88 0.35 -1.45
CA LEU A 54 -9.80 1.22 -2.18
C LEU A 54 -10.71 2.01 -1.23
N ALA A 55 -10.91 1.53 0.00
CA ALA A 55 -11.62 2.28 1.03
C ALA A 55 -10.94 3.60 1.39
N LYS A 56 -9.61 3.70 1.25
CA LYS A 56 -8.85 4.93 1.54
C LYS A 56 -9.32 6.12 0.70
N HIS A 57 -9.72 5.87 -0.55
CA HIS A 57 -10.16 6.90 -1.50
C HIS A 57 -11.52 6.56 -2.10
N ARG A 58 -12.43 6.02 -1.27
CA ARG A 58 -13.73 5.53 -1.73
C ARG A 58 -14.54 6.59 -2.48
N ALA A 59 -14.51 7.85 -2.01
CA ALA A 59 -15.23 8.94 -2.65
C ALA A 59 -14.71 9.25 -4.07
N PHE A 60 -13.39 9.16 -4.27
CA PHE A 60 -12.75 9.32 -5.57
C PHE A 60 -13.16 8.19 -6.52
N TYR A 61 -12.91 6.93 -6.14
CA TYR A 61 -13.19 5.78 -7.01
C TYR A 61 -14.67 5.57 -7.30
N ARG A 62 -15.58 5.98 -6.40
CA ARG A 62 -17.03 5.95 -6.66
C ARG A 62 -17.46 6.90 -7.78
N ARG A 63 -16.74 8.01 -7.96
CA ARG A 63 -17.03 9.06 -8.93
C ARG A 63 -16.06 9.06 -10.10
N PHE A 64 -15.21 8.04 -10.19
CA PHE A 64 -14.29 7.91 -11.30
C PHE A 64 -15.12 7.76 -12.58
N GLY A 65 -14.98 8.75 -13.47
CA GLY A 65 -15.78 8.83 -14.69
C GLY A 65 -15.45 7.69 -15.66
N ASN A 66 -16.27 7.53 -16.68
CA ASN A 66 -15.99 6.58 -17.75
C ASN A 66 -14.99 7.20 -18.73
N TYR A 67 -13.72 6.88 -18.55
CA TYR A 67 -12.64 7.31 -19.44
C TYR A 67 -12.27 6.22 -20.44
N ASP A 68 -12.59 6.45 -21.71
CA ASP A 68 -12.16 5.61 -22.81
C ASP A 68 -10.62 5.53 -22.81
N ARG A 69 -10.08 4.32 -23.00
CA ARG A 69 -8.64 3.98 -22.90
C ARG A 69 -8.03 4.08 -21.51
N PHE A 70 -8.83 4.14 -20.43
CA PHE A 70 -8.34 4.06 -19.05
C PHE A 70 -8.63 2.68 -18.51
N HIS A 71 -7.58 2.00 -18.08
CA HIS A 71 -7.64 0.63 -17.61
C HIS A 71 -6.99 0.53 -16.24
N VAL A 72 -7.47 -0.41 -15.45
CA VAL A 72 -7.02 -0.61 -14.09
C VAL A 72 -6.78 -2.09 -13.86
N ASN A 73 -5.68 -2.42 -13.17
CA ASN A 73 -5.47 -3.74 -12.62
C ASN A 73 -5.30 -3.68 -11.09
N GLY A 74 -5.75 -4.72 -10.41
CA GLY A 74 -5.50 -4.92 -8.98
C GLY A 74 -4.27 -5.77 -8.73
N VAL A 75 -3.89 -5.90 -7.46
CA VAL A 75 -2.82 -6.81 -7.01
C VAL A 75 -3.36 -8.15 -6.49
N SER A 76 -4.70 -8.28 -6.37
CA SER A 76 -5.38 -9.51 -5.99
C SER A 76 -6.85 -9.47 -6.37
N ASP A 77 -7.47 -10.63 -6.58
CA ASP A 77 -8.92 -10.74 -6.76
C ASP A 77 -9.69 -10.12 -5.57
N ALA A 78 -9.27 -10.46 -4.34
CA ALA A 78 -9.90 -9.96 -3.13
C ALA A 78 -9.93 -8.43 -3.04
N GLN A 79 -8.90 -7.73 -3.54
CA GLN A 79 -8.91 -6.27 -3.63
C GLN A 79 -9.99 -5.79 -4.62
N LEU A 80 -10.09 -6.41 -5.79
CA LEU A 80 -11.04 -6.04 -6.84
C LEU A 80 -12.49 -6.30 -6.46
N GLN A 81 -12.78 -7.33 -5.66
CA GLN A 81 -14.12 -7.57 -5.13
C GLN A 81 -14.67 -6.38 -4.33
N ARG A 82 -13.79 -5.52 -3.81
CA ARG A 82 -14.13 -4.31 -3.04
C ARG A 82 -14.15 -3.04 -3.90
N ALA A 83 -13.97 -3.15 -5.22
CA ALA A 83 -13.97 -2.01 -6.13
C ALA A 83 -15.35 -1.32 -6.17
N PRO A 84 -15.42 0.01 -6.04
CA PRO A 84 -16.65 0.75 -6.27
C PRO A 84 -17.10 0.70 -7.73
N ASP A 85 -18.40 0.91 -7.99
CA ASP A 85 -19.01 0.80 -9.32
C ASP A 85 -18.31 1.64 -10.39
N GLY A 86 -17.98 2.90 -10.08
CA GLY A 86 -17.26 3.79 -11.00
C GLY A 86 -15.89 3.27 -11.45
N LEU A 87 -15.27 2.36 -10.70
CA LEU A 87 -14.00 1.74 -11.08
C LEU A 87 -14.18 0.42 -11.85
N ARG A 88 -15.31 -0.27 -11.68
CA ARG A 88 -15.52 -1.65 -12.17
C ARG A 88 -15.37 -1.78 -13.68
N HIS A 89 -15.87 -0.81 -14.44
CA HIS A 89 -15.79 -0.80 -15.90
C HIS A 89 -14.35 -0.69 -16.44
N HIS A 90 -13.44 -0.15 -15.64
CA HIS A 90 -12.03 0.01 -16.01
C HIS A 90 -11.17 -1.22 -15.69
N ILE A 91 -11.68 -2.16 -14.88
CA ILE A 91 -10.89 -3.31 -14.43
C ILE A 91 -10.56 -4.24 -15.61
N ARG A 92 -9.31 -4.68 -15.68
CA ARG A 92 -8.83 -5.68 -16.64
C ARG A 92 -8.39 -7.01 -16.01
N GLY A 93 -8.37 -7.07 -14.68
CA GLY A 93 -7.95 -8.23 -13.91
C GLY A 93 -6.98 -7.84 -12.81
N HIS A 94 -6.29 -8.83 -12.24
CA HIS A 94 -5.27 -8.59 -11.23
C HIS A 94 -3.96 -9.29 -11.60
N VAL A 95 -2.86 -8.72 -11.12
CA VAL A 95 -1.52 -9.29 -11.24
C VAL A 95 -0.91 -9.30 -9.85
N HIS A 96 -0.57 -10.48 -9.34
CA HIS A 96 0.06 -10.60 -8.04
C HIS A 96 1.42 -9.89 -8.02
N LEU A 97 1.70 -9.22 -6.90
CA LEU A 97 3.01 -8.59 -6.71
C LEU A 97 4.10 -9.66 -6.71
N ALA A 98 5.10 -9.46 -7.56
CA ALA A 98 6.29 -10.28 -7.54
C ALA A 98 7.11 -9.96 -6.27
N THR A 99 7.48 -11.01 -5.54
CA THR A 99 8.52 -10.92 -4.52
C THR A 99 9.78 -11.52 -5.13
N PRO A 100 10.90 -10.77 -5.20
CA PRO A 100 12.16 -11.35 -5.63
C PRO A 100 12.43 -12.62 -4.82
N LEU A 101 12.62 -13.75 -5.50
CA LEU A 101 13.00 -14.97 -4.82
C LEU A 101 14.33 -14.70 -4.12
N ALA A 102 14.42 -15.07 -2.85
CA ALA A 102 15.67 -14.88 -2.11
C ALA A 102 16.80 -15.59 -2.87
N HIS A 103 17.85 -14.83 -3.18
CA HIS A 103 18.97 -15.33 -3.95
C HIS A 103 19.58 -16.54 -3.24
N HIS A 104 19.66 -17.68 -3.94
CA HIS A 104 20.13 -18.95 -3.37
C HIS A 104 19.38 -19.40 -2.10
N ALA A 105 18.09 -19.09 -1.97
CA ALA A 105 17.28 -19.49 -0.81
C ALA A 105 17.41 -20.98 -0.48
N THR A 106 17.52 -21.84 -1.49
CA THR A 106 17.65 -23.29 -1.37
C THR A 106 19.07 -23.78 -1.12
N ARG A 107 20.09 -22.90 -1.21
CA ARG A 107 21.51 -23.25 -1.00
C ARG A 107 22.10 -22.60 0.27
N ARG A 108 21.42 -21.63 0.86
CA ARG A 108 21.82 -21.07 2.17
C ARG A 108 21.55 -22.11 3.25
N LEU A 109 22.53 -22.28 4.14
CA LEU A 109 22.30 -23.00 5.39
C LEU A 109 21.13 -22.32 6.13
N ALA A 110 20.12 -23.11 6.50
CA ALA A 110 19.03 -22.59 7.29
C ALA A 110 19.58 -22.11 8.65
N PRO A 111 19.17 -20.92 9.14
CA PRO A 111 19.54 -20.51 10.48
C PRO A 111 18.96 -21.49 11.50
N ALA A 112 19.59 -21.59 12.67
CA ALA A 112 19.00 -22.30 13.81
C ALA A 112 17.61 -21.73 14.08
N LYS A 113 16.61 -22.61 14.16
CA LYS A 113 15.24 -22.23 14.50
C LYS A 113 15.11 -22.16 16.01
N ASN A 114 14.41 -21.14 16.48
CA ASN A 114 13.98 -21.00 17.87
C ASN A 114 12.44 -21.08 17.93
N ASP A 115 11.90 -21.36 19.10
CA ASP A 115 10.45 -21.56 19.33
C ASP A 115 9.70 -20.23 19.53
N HIS A 116 9.71 -19.37 18.51
CA HIS A 116 8.99 -18.10 18.53
C HIS A 116 8.26 -17.84 17.21
N LEU A 117 7.23 -17.00 17.29
CA LEU A 117 6.52 -16.44 16.15
C LEU A 117 7.09 -15.06 15.84
N VAL A 118 7.18 -14.72 14.55
CA VAL A 118 7.58 -13.37 14.11
C VAL A 118 6.49 -12.76 13.26
N LEU A 119 6.11 -11.52 13.57
CA LEU A 119 5.25 -10.70 12.72
C LEU A 119 6.03 -9.47 12.26
N VAL A 120 6.48 -9.49 11.01
CA VAL A 120 7.20 -8.39 10.38
C VAL A 120 6.26 -7.52 9.56
N ALA A 121 5.87 -6.36 10.11
CA ALA A 121 5.05 -5.38 9.43
C ALA A 121 5.08 -4.03 10.15
N ARG A 122 4.77 -2.94 9.45
CA ARG A 122 4.39 -1.69 10.13
C ARG A 122 3.31 -1.98 11.18
N ILE A 123 3.50 -1.48 12.39
CA ILE A 123 2.58 -1.68 13.50
C ILE A 123 1.38 -0.77 13.30
N ASN A 124 0.23 -1.36 12.96
CA ASN A 124 -1.04 -0.68 12.81
C ASN A 124 -2.20 -1.68 12.88
N ARG A 125 -3.42 -1.17 13.10
CA ARG A 125 -4.61 -2.03 13.25
C ARG A 125 -4.81 -3.03 12.11
N ARG A 126 -4.50 -2.65 10.87
CA ARG A 126 -4.74 -3.48 9.68
C ARG A 126 -3.79 -4.67 9.57
N LYS A 127 -2.68 -4.65 10.31
CA LYS A 127 -1.68 -5.72 10.34
C LYS A 127 -1.93 -6.75 11.45
N GLY A 128 -2.97 -6.55 12.27
CA GLY A 128 -3.49 -7.60 13.14
C GLY A 128 -2.59 -7.99 14.32
N GLN A 129 -1.61 -7.16 14.69
CA GLN A 129 -0.71 -7.47 15.82
C GLN A 129 -1.46 -7.75 17.12
N HIS A 130 -2.55 -7.04 17.41
CA HIS A 130 -3.42 -7.29 18.56
C HIS A 130 -4.03 -8.71 18.57
N ILE A 131 -4.34 -9.28 17.39
CA ILE A 131 -4.83 -10.66 17.27
C ILE A 131 -3.67 -11.63 17.54
N ALA A 132 -2.51 -11.39 16.93
CA ALA A 132 -1.32 -12.20 17.15
C ALA A 132 -0.91 -12.23 18.62
N ALA A 133 -0.88 -11.08 19.30
CA ALA A 133 -0.55 -10.95 20.71
C ALA A 133 -1.54 -11.72 21.61
N ARG A 134 -2.85 -11.62 21.32
CA ARG A 134 -3.87 -12.37 22.07
C ARG A 134 -3.69 -13.88 21.92
N LEU A 135 -3.43 -14.36 20.70
CA LEU A 135 -3.19 -15.80 20.45
C LEU A 135 -1.90 -16.25 21.13
N ALA A 136 -0.83 -15.48 21.02
CA ALA A 136 0.44 -15.78 21.67
C ALA A 136 0.28 -15.88 23.19
N GLN A 137 -0.45 -14.95 23.81
CA GLN A 137 -0.76 -15.00 25.23
C GLN A 137 -1.62 -16.23 25.60
N GLN A 138 -2.65 -16.53 24.81
CA GLN A 138 -3.55 -17.66 25.04
C GLN A 138 -2.83 -19.01 24.97
N PHE A 139 -1.86 -19.15 24.08
CA PHE A 139 -1.16 -20.42 23.83
C PHE A 139 0.27 -20.48 24.40
N GLY A 140 0.71 -19.42 25.08
CA GLY A 140 2.06 -19.35 25.66
C GLY A 140 3.19 -19.27 24.63
N TRP A 141 2.92 -18.77 23.42
CA TRP A 141 3.94 -18.60 22.38
C TRP A 141 4.75 -17.33 22.60
N GLU A 142 6.07 -17.40 22.38
CA GLU A 142 6.89 -16.21 22.25
C GLU A 142 6.55 -15.52 20.91
N LEU A 143 6.19 -14.23 20.95
CA LEU A 143 5.86 -13.45 19.76
C LEU A 143 6.78 -12.23 19.66
N VAL A 144 7.53 -12.16 18.57
CA VAL A 144 8.37 -11.03 18.20
C VAL A 144 7.63 -10.16 17.18
N LEU A 145 7.35 -8.91 17.54
CA LEU A 145 6.81 -7.91 16.63
C LEU A 145 7.94 -7.05 16.07
N ALA A 146 8.06 -6.97 14.75
CA ALA A 146 9.11 -6.20 14.10
C ALA A 146 8.53 -5.24 13.04
N GLY A 147 8.80 -3.96 13.21
CA GLY A 147 8.48 -2.95 12.20
C GLY A 147 8.20 -1.57 12.79
N PRO A 148 8.14 -0.55 11.93
CA PRO A 148 7.95 0.84 12.36
C PRO A 148 6.53 1.09 12.88
N ILE A 149 6.38 2.12 13.71
CA ILE A 149 5.09 2.66 14.18
C ILE A 149 4.95 4.04 13.55
N GLY A 150 4.07 4.22 12.57
CA GLY A 150 4.06 5.44 11.78
C GLY A 150 3.87 6.71 12.64
N PRO A 151 4.66 7.77 12.43
CA PRO A 151 5.73 7.99 11.43
C PRO A 151 7.14 7.55 11.85
N PHE A 152 7.29 6.99 13.04
CA PHE A 152 8.57 6.68 13.66
C PHE A 152 9.19 5.40 13.08
N THR A 153 10.47 5.48 12.78
CA THR A 153 11.26 4.35 12.26
C THR A 153 12.06 3.63 13.34
N THR A 154 12.26 4.27 14.49
CA THR A 154 12.95 3.68 15.64
C THR A 154 12.21 3.98 16.95
N PRO A 155 12.42 3.18 18.02
CA PRO A 155 11.88 3.47 19.35
C PRO A 155 12.32 4.83 19.91
N GLU A 156 13.55 5.26 19.65
CA GLU A 156 14.09 6.53 20.16
C GLU A 156 13.35 7.72 19.55
N GLN A 157 13.04 7.66 18.25
CA GLN A 157 12.24 8.69 17.58
C GLN A 157 10.83 8.79 18.17
N LEU A 158 10.23 7.64 18.51
CA LEU A 158 8.91 7.59 19.14
C LEU A 158 8.95 8.21 20.55
N SER A 159 9.93 7.80 21.38
CA SER A 159 10.08 8.30 22.74
C SER A 159 10.44 9.79 22.80
N ALA A 160 11.08 10.33 21.77
CA ALA A 160 11.45 11.73 21.67
C ALA A 160 10.31 12.67 21.26
N ASP A 161 9.20 12.18 20.68
CA ASP A 161 8.03 13.01 20.33
C ASP A 161 7.01 13.01 21.47
N PRO A 162 6.91 14.08 22.29
CA PRO A 162 5.95 14.15 23.39
C PRO A 162 4.49 14.14 22.93
N ASN A 163 4.23 14.37 21.63
CA ASN A 163 2.90 14.35 21.04
C ASN A 163 2.71 13.14 20.11
N ALA A 164 3.46 12.06 20.31
CA ALA A 164 3.37 10.86 19.47
C ALA A 164 1.97 10.23 19.43
N ASP A 165 1.19 10.40 20.50
CA ASP A 165 -0.18 9.91 20.62
C ASP A 165 -1.16 10.54 19.62
N ARG A 166 -0.80 11.65 18.94
CA ARG A 166 -1.58 12.20 17.83
C ARG A 166 -1.69 11.23 16.64
N TYR A 167 -0.75 10.30 16.51
CA TYR A 167 -0.75 9.29 15.45
C TYR A 167 -1.58 8.07 15.83
N ALA A 168 -2.46 7.65 14.91
CA ALA A 168 -3.38 6.53 15.15
C ALA A 168 -2.66 5.20 15.44
N ASP A 169 -1.50 4.97 14.82
CA ASP A 169 -0.70 3.76 14.99
C ASP A 169 -0.07 3.69 16.39
N VAL A 170 0.34 4.83 16.96
CA VAL A 170 0.84 4.93 18.35
C VAL A 170 -0.27 4.64 19.35
N ARG A 171 -1.45 5.25 19.18
CA ARG A 171 -2.61 4.94 20.04
C ARG A 171 -3.03 3.48 19.93
N TYR A 172 -2.95 2.90 18.74
CA TYR A 172 -3.21 1.48 18.54
C TYR A 172 -2.23 0.62 19.33
N LEU A 173 -0.92 0.90 19.25
CA LEU A 173 0.07 0.20 20.04
C LEU A 173 -0.16 0.37 21.54
N ALA A 174 -0.37 1.58 22.04
CA ALA A 174 -0.58 1.83 23.47
C ALA A 174 -1.78 1.06 24.05
N ARG A 175 -2.84 0.86 23.25
CA ARG A 175 -4.05 0.14 23.67
C ARG A 175 -3.96 -1.39 23.56
N ASN A 176 -3.04 -1.90 22.73
CA ASN A 176 -3.00 -3.32 22.38
C ASN A 176 -1.62 -3.96 22.58
N GLY A 177 -0.62 -3.18 22.99
CA GLY A 177 0.71 -3.64 23.30
C GLY A 177 0.68 -4.49 24.55
N CYS A 178 1.34 -5.65 24.50
CA CYS A 178 1.69 -6.36 25.72
C CYS A 178 2.59 -5.45 26.55
N PRO A 179 2.45 -5.39 27.89
CA PRO A 179 3.50 -4.82 28.72
C PRO A 179 4.79 -5.57 28.39
N ALA A 180 5.84 -4.82 28.05
CA ALA A 180 7.18 -5.38 27.96
C ALA A 180 7.45 -6.07 29.31
N ARG A 181 7.79 -7.37 29.26
CA ARG A 181 8.33 -8.07 30.42
C ARG A 181 9.78 -7.66 30.62
#